data_AF-A0A0F9NYU1-F1
#
_entry.id   AF-A0A0F9NYU1-F1
#
_cell.length_a   1.000
_cell.length_b   1.000
_cell.length_c   1.000
_cell.angle_alpha   90.00
_cell.angle_beta   90.00
_cell.angle_gamma   90.00
#
_symmetry.space_group_name_H-M   'P 1'
#
loop_
_entity.id
_entity.type
_entity.pdbx_description
1 polymer ?
#
loop_
_entity_poly.entity_id
_entity_poly.type
_entity_poly.pdbx_seq_one_letter_code
_entity_poly.pdbx_strand_id
1 'polypeptide(L)'
;MGLSGLELYKKLPQTNCGECDVPTCLAFAMKLAGGQAELAKCPHVSDEAKAELAESSAPPIKGIKMGSGDDEVKIGEETVLFRHEKRFENPTAIAVELSDDDSDFDKKLDEILSISIDRIGLTLAVDAIAVKATDNAKFASAVEKVASKSGKGIVLVSEDPAAIEAAIAKAADKNPIIASATAGNWEKMAEIAKANNATLIVKGKDSNEAAELTEKISAAGAENLIIDSGARSLATALADQINIRRLALKKKFRPLGYPTAIMAEEMASDALEQSAVASTFVAKYGGLVILSGVKAAHIYP
;
A
#
# COMPACT_ATOMS: atom_id res chain seq x y z
N MET A 1 -4.31 -13.51 13.67
CA MET A 1 -4.10 -13.77 15.11
C MET A 1 -2.60 -13.72 15.37
N GLY A 2 -2.15 -12.74 16.17
CA GLY A 2 -0.77 -12.71 16.69
C GLY A 2 -0.52 -13.90 17.61
N LEU A 3 0.72 -14.06 18.09
CA LEU A 3 1.01 -15.02 19.16
C LEU A 3 0.10 -14.75 20.35
N SER A 4 -0.45 -15.82 20.93
CA SER A 4 -1.18 -15.71 22.20
C SER A 4 -0.25 -15.20 23.30
N GLY A 5 -0.80 -14.53 24.32
CA GLY A 5 0.00 -14.07 25.46
C GLY A 5 0.76 -15.21 26.16
N LEU A 6 0.27 -16.45 26.07
CA LEU A 6 0.96 -17.64 26.56
C LEU A 6 2.16 -18.03 25.70
N GLU A 7 2.06 -17.94 24.37
CA GLU A 7 3.18 -18.22 23.46
C GLU A 7 4.26 -17.14 23.56
N LEU A 8 3.87 -15.87 23.73
CA LEU A 8 4.80 -14.78 24.01
C LEU A 8 5.53 -14.99 25.34
N TYR A 9 4.81 -15.37 26.39
CA TYR A 9 5.40 -15.60 27.72
C TYR A 9 6.48 -16.70 27.72
N LYS A 10 6.34 -17.74 26.88
CA LYS A 10 7.35 -18.80 26.75
C LYS A 10 8.67 -18.31 26.15
N LYS A 11 8.64 -17.20 25.41
CA LYS A 11 9.81 -16.62 24.74
C LYS A 11 10.43 -15.44 25.51
N LEU A 12 9.79 -15.00 26.59
CA LEU A 12 10.34 -13.97 27.46
C LEU A 12 11.31 -14.59 28.49
N PRO A 13 12.21 -13.78 29.10
CA PRO A 13 13.18 -14.23 30.10
C PRO A 13 12.58 -14.79 31.41
N GLN A 14 11.28 -14.57 31.65
CA GLN A 14 10.55 -15.04 32.85
C GLN A 14 11.14 -14.57 34.19
N THR A 15 11.91 -13.48 34.19
CA THR A 15 12.57 -12.93 35.40
C THR A 15 11.60 -12.20 36.34
N ASN A 16 10.47 -11.69 35.82
CA ASN A 16 9.52 -10.86 36.56
C ASN A 16 10.17 -9.66 37.28
N CYS A 17 11.20 -9.07 36.67
CA CYS A 17 11.99 -7.97 37.25
C CYS A 17 11.23 -6.64 37.40
N GLY A 18 10.14 -6.43 36.65
CA GLY A 18 9.37 -5.18 36.69
C GLY A 18 9.97 -4.03 35.89
N GLU A 19 11.16 -4.18 35.30
CA GLU A 19 11.88 -3.12 34.57
C GLU A 19 11.20 -2.64 33.28
N CYS A 20 10.15 -3.32 32.83
CA CYS A 20 9.35 -2.96 31.66
C CYS A 20 8.05 -2.22 32.03
N ASP A 21 7.94 -1.66 33.25
CA ASP A 21 6.75 -1.00 33.82
C ASP A 21 5.52 -1.92 33.93
N VAL A 22 5.76 -3.23 34.02
CA VAL A 22 4.71 -4.24 34.18
C VAL A 22 5.12 -5.23 35.27
N PRO A 23 4.22 -5.58 36.22
CA PRO A 23 4.59 -6.33 37.42
C PRO A 23 5.06 -7.78 37.16
N THR A 24 4.71 -8.37 36.02
CA THR A 24 5.13 -9.73 35.66
C THR A 24 5.39 -9.86 34.16
N CYS A 25 6.26 -10.80 33.77
CA CYS A 25 6.51 -11.14 32.38
C CYS A 25 5.24 -11.67 31.69
N LEU A 26 4.33 -12.34 32.43
CA LEU A 26 3.04 -12.78 31.87
C LEU A 26 2.14 -11.58 31.56
N ALA A 27 2.06 -10.60 32.46
CA ALA A 27 1.29 -9.38 32.19
C ALA A 27 1.91 -8.57 31.04
N PHE A 28 3.24 -8.54 30.91
CA PHE A 28 3.92 -7.95 29.78
C PHE A 28 3.58 -8.68 28.47
N ALA A 29 3.59 -10.02 28.47
CA ALA A 29 3.18 -10.83 27.32
C ALA A 29 1.72 -10.61 26.90
N MET A 30 0.80 -10.44 27.85
CA MET A 30 -0.60 -10.11 27.55
C MET A 30 -0.74 -8.70 26.94
N LYS A 31 0.00 -7.71 27.45
CA LYS A 31 0.04 -6.37 26.86
C LYS A 31 0.66 -6.37 25.45
N LEU A 32 1.71 -7.16 25.22
CA LEU A 32 2.30 -7.36 23.89
C LEU A 32 1.31 -7.99 22.92
N ALA A 33 0.61 -9.07 23.31
CA ALA A 33 -0.43 -9.70 22.48
C ALA A 33 -1.57 -8.74 22.11
N GLY A 34 -1.88 -7.79 23.01
CA GLY A 34 -2.88 -6.76 22.80
C GLY A 34 -2.38 -5.51 22.06
N GLY A 35 -1.10 -5.42 21.69
CA GLY A 35 -0.50 -4.24 21.06
C GLY A 35 -0.37 -3.01 21.98
N GLN A 36 -0.40 -3.22 23.31
CA GLN A 36 -0.34 -2.16 24.34
C GLN A 36 1.08 -1.93 24.89
N ALA A 37 2.04 -2.70 24.43
CA ALA A 37 3.45 -2.61 24.81
C ALA A 37 4.33 -2.98 23.62
N GLU A 38 5.57 -2.49 23.63
CA GLU A 38 6.59 -2.83 22.62
C GLU A 38 7.65 -3.72 23.25
N LEU A 39 8.16 -4.70 22.47
CA LEU A 39 9.16 -5.66 22.95
C LEU A 39 10.46 -4.97 23.41
N ALA A 40 10.79 -3.83 22.81
CA ALA A 40 11.94 -3.00 23.14
C ALA A 40 11.98 -2.53 24.61
N LYS A 41 10.83 -2.52 25.30
CA LYS A 41 10.75 -2.17 26.73
C LYS A 41 11.33 -3.23 27.67
N CYS A 42 11.61 -4.44 27.19
CA CYS A 42 12.24 -5.48 28.02
C CYS A 42 13.77 -5.50 27.78
N PRO A 43 14.59 -5.07 28.74
CA PRO A 43 16.05 -5.01 28.56
C PRO A 43 16.72 -6.39 28.53
N HIS A 44 16.04 -7.43 29.01
CA HIS A 44 16.61 -8.78 29.17
C HIS A 44 16.23 -9.77 28.08
N VAL A 45 15.44 -9.36 27.09
CA VAL A 45 15.04 -10.25 25.99
C VAL A 45 16.25 -10.52 25.09
N SER A 46 16.56 -11.79 24.82
CA SER A 46 17.70 -12.16 23.96
C SER A 46 17.48 -11.72 22.52
N ASP A 47 18.54 -11.51 21.75
CA ASP A 47 18.41 -11.02 20.38
C ASP A 47 17.75 -12.06 19.46
N GLU A 48 17.89 -13.36 19.75
CA GLU A 48 17.16 -14.42 19.07
C GLU A 48 15.66 -14.37 19.37
N ALA A 49 15.30 -14.15 20.65
CA ALA A 49 13.91 -13.97 21.05
C ALA A 49 13.33 -12.67 20.47
N LYS A 50 14.13 -11.59 20.34
CA LYS A 50 13.71 -10.36 19.64
C LYS A 50 13.38 -10.64 18.20
N ALA A 51 14.26 -11.32 17.47
CA ALA A 51 14.05 -11.62 16.06
C ALA A 51 12.79 -12.46 15.84
N GLU A 52 12.63 -13.55 16.60
CA GLU A 52 11.51 -14.47 16.45
C GLU A 52 10.16 -13.85 16.88
N LEU A 53 10.19 -12.98 17.92
CA LEU A 53 9.02 -12.24 18.37
C LEU A 53 8.68 -11.07 17.44
N ALA A 54 9.67 -10.37 16.90
CA ALA A 54 9.47 -9.31 15.91
C ALA A 54 8.85 -9.88 14.64
N GLU A 55 9.35 -11.02 14.14
CA GLU A 55 8.76 -11.72 13.00
C GLU A 55 7.32 -12.14 13.31
N SER A 56 7.06 -12.69 14.50
CA SER A 56 5.74 -13.19 14.87
C SER A 56 4.72 -12.08 15.16
N SER A 57 5.19 -10.88 15.52
CA SER A 57 4.38 -9.70 15.85
C SER A 57 4.23 -8.74 14.67
N ALA A 58 5.03 -8.89 13.62
CA ALA A 58 4.90 -8.10 12.41
C ALA A 58 3.46 -8.21 11.87
N PRO A 59 2.82 -7.08 11.52
CA PRO A 59 1.49 -7.09 10.91
C PRO A 59 1.44 -8.09 9.75
N PRO A 60 0.35 -8.88 9.62
CA PRO A 60 0.24 -9.82 8.51
C PRO A 60 0.29 -9.14 7.13
N ILE A 61 -0.15 -7.88 7.07
CA ILE A 61 -0.11 -7.02 5.89
C ILE A 61 0.69 -5.76 6.25
N LYS A 62 1.73 -5.46 5.49
CA LYS A 62 2.57 -4.27 5.71
C LYS A 62 1.78 -2.98 5.46
N GLY A 63 2.13 -1.93 6.21
CA GLY A 63 1.59 -0.58 5.99
C GLY A 63 2.46 0.19 5.01
N ILE A 64 1.81 0.89 4.08
CA ILE A 64 2.45 1.75 3.10
C ILE A 64 1.87 3.15 3.24
N LYS A 65 2.75 4.15 3.23
CA LYS A 65 2.37 5.56 3.25
C LYS A 65 2.63 6.19 1.89
N MET A 66 1.81 7.15 1.50
CA MET A 66 2.02 7.97 0.31
C MET A 66 1.55 9.40 0.57
N GLY A 67 2.14 10.35 -0.14
CA GLY A 67 1.88 11.77 0.08
C GLY A 67 2.74 12.33 1.22
N SER A 68 2.40 13.55 1.62
CA SER A 68 3.17 14.35 2.59
C SER A 68 2.27 15.35 3.32
N GLY A 69 2.66 15.74 4.54
CA GLY A 69 1.92 16.73 5.32
C GLY A 69 0.49 16.28 5.65
N ASP A 70 -0.47 17.19 5.50
CA ASP A 70 -1.89 16.92 5.77
C ASP A 70 -2.55 16.01 4.73
N ASP A 71 -1.91 15.80 3.58
CA ASP A 71 -2.34 14.90 2.51
C ASP A 71 -1.70 13.48 2.62
N GLU A 72 -0.91 13.20 3.67
CA GLU A 72 -0.34 11.86 3.86
C GLU A 72 -1.46 10.83 4.14
N VAL A 73 -1.54 9.81 3.29
CA VAL A 73 -2.46 8.68 3.48
C VAL A 73 -1.68 7.39 3.71
N LYS A 74 -2.31 6.47 4.43
CA LYS A 74 -1.75 5.15 4.75
C LYS A 74 -2.70 4.07 4.28
N ILE A 75 -2.15 3.01 3.68
CA ILE A 75 -2.88 1.81 3.25
C ILE A 75 -2.21 0.56 3.86
N GLY A 76 -2.95 -0.54 4.02
CA GLY A 76 -2.43 -1.78 4.61
C GLY A 76 -2.65 -1.91 6.12
N GLU A 77 -1.80 -2.68 6.81
CA GLU A 77 -1.92 -3.01 8.26
C GLU A 77 -3.23 -3.66 8.70
N GLU A 78 -3.92 -4.22 7.73
CA GLU A 78 -5.21 -4.79 7.94
C GLU A 78 -5.12 -6.16 8.63
N THR A 79 -6.09 -6.45 9.52
CA THR A 79 -6.00 -7.62 10.42
C THR A 79 -7.20 -8.58 10.36
N VAL A 80 -8.29 -8.19 9.70
CA VAL A 80 -9.55 -8.97 9.65
C VAL A 80 -10.05 -9.16 8.22
N LEU A 81 -10.91 -10.17 8.02
CA LEU A 81 -11.63 -10.36 6.75
C LEU A 81 -12.96 -9.61 6.80
N PHE A 82 -13.67 -9.67 7.92
CA PHE A 82 -14.97 -9.04 8.02
C PHE A 82 -14.91 -7.89 9.01
N ARG A 83 -15.43 -6.73 8.60
CA ARG A 83 -15.43 -5.52 9.43
C ARG A 83 -16.08 -5.71 10.80
N HIS A 84 -17.03 -6.64 10.95
CA HIS A 84 -17.68 -6.95 12.23
C HIS A 84 -16.83 -7.80 13.18
N GLU A 85 -15.73 -8.41 12.72
CA GLU A 85 -14.79 -9.13 13.58
C GLU A 85 -13.98 -8.14 14.43
N LYS A 86 -13.72 -6.94 13.89
CA LYS A 86 -13.06 -5.82 14.57
C LYS A 86 -13.40 -4.50 13.87
N ARG A 87 -12.51 -4.06 12.96
CA ARG A 87 -12.65 -2.92 12.05
C ARG A 87 -11.62 -3.06 10.92
N PHE A 88 -11.86 -2.40 9.79
CA PHE A 88 -10.79 -2.07 8.85
C PHE A 88 -10.04 -0.85 9.39
N GLU A 89 -8.72 -0.87 9.31
CA GLU A 89 -7.84 0.10 9.97
C GLU A 89 -7.57 1.30 9.07
N ASN A 90 -7.31 1.06 7.77
CA ASN A 90 -6.91 2.11 6.83
C ASN A 90 -7.86 2.15 5.62
N PRO A 91 -8.42 3.32 5.26
CA PRO A 91 -9.26 3.47 4.07
C PRO A 91 -8.51 3.12 2.78
N THR A 92 -9.27 2.72 1.75
CA THR A 92 -8.73 2.57 0.39
C THR A 92 -8.33 3.93 -0.15
N ALA A 93 -7.10 4.05 -0.66
CA ALA A 93 -6.66 5.25 -1.36
C ALA A 93 -7.22 5.27 -2.79
N ILE A 94 -7.76 6.42 -3.20
CA ILE A 94 -8.25 6.66 -4.55
C ILE A 94 -7.23 7.51 -5.32
N ALA A 95 -6.74 6.98 -6.42
CA ALA A 95 -5.87 7.68 -7.35
C ALA A 95 -6.57 7.96 -8.69
N VAL A 96 -6.22 9.09 -9.32
CA VAL A 96 -6.71 9.43 -10.66
C VAL A 96 -5.54 9.48 -11.65
N GLU A 97 -5.65 8.71 -12.73
CA GLU A 97 -4.70 8.65 -13.85
C GLU A 97 -4.79 9.91 -14.72
N LEU A 98 -3.63 10.49 -15.00
CA LEU A 98 -3.40 11.56 -15.97
C LEU A 98 -2.21 11.18 -16.86
N SER A 99 -2.41 11.22 -18.16
CA SER A 99 -1.34 10.98 -19.14
C SER A 99 -0.51 12.24 -19.37
N ASP A 100 0.80 12.11 -19.48
CA ASP A 100 1.73 13.23 -19.69
C ASP A 100 1.59 13.93 -21.06
N ASP A 101 0.95 13.28 -22.04
CA ASP A 101 0.65 13.81 -23.36
C ASP A 101 -0.73 14.48 -23.47
N ASP A 102 -1.50 14.49 -22.39
CA ASP A 102 -2.83 15.09 -22.36
C ASP A 102 -2.74 16.60 -22.58
N SER A 103 -3.37 17.09 -23.65
CA SER A 103 -3.37 18.53 -23.97
C SER A 103 -4.05 19.37 -22.89
N ASP A 104 -4.96 18.77 -22.12
CA ASP A 104 -5.68 19.40 -21.02
C ASP A 104 -5.09 19.04 -19.64
N PHE A 105 -3.84 18.53 -19.57
CA PHE A 105 -3.21 18.05 -18.33
C PHE A 105 -3.37 19.02 -17.16
N ASP A 106 -2.97 20.28 -17.35
CA ASP A 106 -3.00 21.29 -16.27
C ASP A 106 -4.42 21.56 -15.80
N LYS A 107 -5.39 21.60 -16.73
CA LYS A 107 -6.81 21.83 -16.42
C LYS A 107 -7.41 20.65 -15.67
N LYS A 108 -7.13 19.42 -16.10
CA LYS A 108 -7.62 18.20 -15.44
C LYS A 108 -6.99 18.02 -14.06
N LEU A 109 -5.70 18.33 -13.92
CA LEU A 109 -5.04 18.35 -12.62
C LEU A 109 -5.71 19.34 -11.67
N ASP A 110 -5.97 20.56 -12.10
CA ASP A 110 -6.66 21.56 -11.27
C ASP A 110 -8.09 21.12 -10.93
N GLU A 111 -8.81 20.50 -11.87
CA GLU A 111 -10.13 19.93 -11.63
C GLU A 111 -10.06 18.84 -10.55
N ILE A 112 -9.13 17.89 -10.64
CA ILE A 112 -8.94 16.81 -9.67
C ILE A 112 -8.57 17.36 -8.28
N LEU A 113 -7.65 18.32 -8.21
CA LEU A 113 -7.22 18.92 -6.94
C LEU A 113 -8.32 19.75 -6.28
N SER A 114 -9.28 20.25 -7.06
CA SER A 114 -10.44 20.98 -6.55
C SER A 114 -11.52 20.07 -5.94
N ILE A 115 -11.43 18.75 -6.13
CA ILE A 115 -12.41 17.80 -5.59
C ILE A 115 -12.21 17.69 -4.09
N SER A 116 -13.09 18.37 -3.36
CA SER A 116 -13.18 18.33 -1.91
C SER A 116 -14.65 18.36 -1.52
N ILE A 117 -15.12 17.30 -0.87
CA ILE A 117 -16.52 17.12 -0.52
C ILE A 117 -16.62 16.94 0.99
N ASP A 118 -17.29 17.86 1.69
CA ASP A 118 -17.62 17.67 3.10
C ASP A 118 -18.80 16.70 3.22
N ARG A 119 -18.57 15.60 3.94
CA ARG A 119 -19.58 14.61 4.28
C ARG A 119 -19.53 14.34 5.77
N ILE A 120 -20.43 14.97 6.52
CA ILE A 120 -20.57 14.78 7.97
C ILE A 120 -19.25 15.10 8.70
N GLY A 121 -18.60 16.20 8.30
CA GLY A 121 -17.33 16.64 8.89
C GLY A 121 -16.10 15.82 8.46
N LEU A 122 -16.24 14.92 7.47
CA LEU A 122 -15.14 14.29 6.78
C LEU A 122 -14.96 14.96 5.42
N THR A 123 -13.72 15.34 5.09
CA THR A 123 -13.38 15.82 3.75
C THR A 123 -13.03 14.63 2.87
N LEU A 124 -13.86 14.35 1.87
CA LEU A 124 -13.58 13.37 0.83
C LEU A 124 -12.86 14.08 -0.32
N ALA A 125 -11.64 13.64 -0.63
CA ALA A 125 -10.83 14.16 -1.71
C ALA A 125 -10.12 13.00 -2.41
N VAL A 126 -9.48 13.28 -3.54
CA VAL A 126 -8.56 12.33 -4.17
C VAL A 126 -7.29 12.23 -3.30
N ASP A 127 -6.79 11.02 -3.12
CA ASP A 127 -5.66 10.72 -2.24
C ASP A 127 -4.32 10.76 -2.99
N ALA A 128 -4.33 10.37 -4.27
CA ALA A 128 -3.14 10.32 -5.10
C ALA A 128 -3.40 10.67 -6.58
N ILE A 129 -2.36 11.08 -7.28
CA ILE A 129 -2.38 11.30 -8.73
C ILE A 129 -1.46 10.28 -9.39
N ALA A 130 -2.00 9.51 -10.34
CA ALA A 130 -1.23 8.58 -11.14
C ALA A 130 -0.81 9.27 -12.45
N VAL A 131 0.48 9.53 -12.63
CA VAL A 131 0.99 10.13 -13.86
C VAL A 131 1.45 9.00 -14.77
N LYS A 132 0.90 8.93 -15.99
CA LYS A 132 1.27 7.93 -17.00
C LYS A 132 2.28 8.50 -17.98
N ALA A 133 3.38 7.78 -18.14
CA ALA A 133 4.44 8.15 -19.06
C ALA A 133 4.10 7.75 -20.51
N THR A 134 4.29 8.67 -21.43
CA THR A 134 4.39 8.39 -22.87
C THR A 134 5.76 8.78 -23.44
N ASP A 135 6.43 9.74 -22.80
CA ASP A 135 7.78 10.21 -23.14
C ASP A 135 8.59 10.56 -21.89
N ASN A 136 9.86 10.17 -21.83
CA ASN A 136 10.67 10.30 -20.61
C ASN A 136 10.84 11.76 -20.14
N ALA A 137 10.94 12.73 -21.07
CA ALA A 137 11.13 14.14 -20.71
C ALA A 137 9.82 14.82 -20.29
N LYS A 138 8.72 14.50 -20.99
CA LYS A 138 7.38 14.98 -20.61
C LYS A 138 6.95 14.42 -19.26
N PHE A 139 7.25 13.15 -19.02
CA PHE A 139 6.90 12.46 -17.79
C PHE A 139 7.51 13.13 -16.55
N ALA A 140 8.83 13.38 -16.54
CA ALA A 140 9.48 14.05 -15.41
C ALA A 140 8.91 15.45 -15.14
N SER A 141 8.58 16.18 -16.22
CA SER A 141 7.96 17.52 -16.13
C SER A 141 6.54 17.47 -15.58
N ALA A 142 5.74 16.48 -16.00
CA ALA A 142 4.38 16.27 -15.50
C ALA A 142 4.39 15.91 -14.01
N VAL A 143 5.32 15.05 -13.58
CA VAL A 143 5.49 14.67 -12.17
C VAL A 143 5.89 15.87 -11.31
N GLU A 144 6.82 16.70 -11.77
CA GLU A 144 7.23 17.92 -11.06
C GLU A 144 6.06 18.93 -10.90
N LYS A 145 5.21 19.05 -11.92
CA LYS A 145 3.99 19.88 -11.84
C LYS A 145 3.02 19.36 -10.78
N VAL A 146 2.78 18.05 -10.72
CA VAL A 146 1.91 17.45 -9.70
C VAL A 146 2.51 17.64 -8.31
N ALA A 147 3.81 17.37 -8.15
CA ALA A 147 4.53 17.50 -6.90
C ALA A 147 4.57 18.94 -6.36
N SER A 148 4.58 19.95 -7.23
CA SER A 148 4.59 21.36 -6.79
C SER A 148 3.21 21.92 -6.43
N LYS A 149 2.13 21.32 -6.94
CA LYS A 149 0.75 21.79 -6.73
C LYS A 149 0.03 21.12 -5.54
N SER A 150 0.53 20.01 -5.02
CA SER A 150 -0.22 19.19 -4.05
C SER A 150 0.69 18.38 -3.14
N GLY A 151 0.26 18.11 -1.91
CA GLY A 151 0.90 17.18 -0.98
C GLY A 151 0.49 15.71 -1.18
N LYS A 152 -0.49 15.46 -2.06
CA LYS A 152 -1.07 14.13 -2.35
C LYS A 152 -0.04 13.11 -2.85
N GLY A 153 -0.38 11.83 -2.70
CA GLY A 153 0.45 10.73 -3.21
C GLY A 153 0.67 10.83 -4.72
N ILE A 154 1.83 10.38 -5.18
CA ILE A 154 2.15 10.36 -6.61
C ILE A 154 2.47 8.91 -7.02
N VAL A 155 1.75 8.42 -8.03
CA VAL A 155 2.02 7.13 -8.67
C VAL A 155 2.66 7.39 -10.02
N LEU A 156 3.88 6.88 -10.21
CA LEU A 156 4.67 6.97 -11.42
C LEU A 156 4.37 5.76 -12.30
N VAL A 157 3.53 5.92 -13.32
CA VAL A 157 3.06 4.82 -14.17
C VAL A 157 3.92 4.71 -15.43
N SER A 158 4.90 3.80 -15.41
CA SER A 158 5.71 3.40 -16.55
C SER A 158 6.35 2.01 -16.33
N GLU A 159 6.43 1.21 -17.39
CA GLU A 159 7.20 -0.05 -17.39
C GLU A 159 8.67 0.16 -17.80
N ASP A 160 9.06 1.36 -18.26
CA ASP A 160 10.46 1.73 -18.59
C ASP A 160 11.22 2.24 -17.35
N PRO A 161 12.26 1.52 -16.86
CA PRO A 161 13.07 1.98 -15.74
C PRO A 161 13.72 3.35 -15.97
N ALA A 162 14.11 3.69 -17.21
CA ALA A 162 14.74 4.97 -17.50
C ALA A 162 13.77 6.16 -17.33
N ALA A 163 12.50 5.97 -17.67
CA ALA A 163 11.45 6.95 -17.42
C ALA A 163 11.24 7.18 -15.91
N ILE A 164 11.23 6.10 -15.12
CA ILE A 164 11.07 6.18 -13.67
C ILE A 164 12.28 6.88 -13.03
N GLU A 165 13.51 6.53 -13.40
CA GLU A 165 14.73 7.19 -12.90
C GLU A 165 14.73 8.70 -13.16
N ALA A 166 14.25 9.13 -14.33
CA ALA A 166 14.19 10.54 -14.69
C ALA A 166 13.17 11.34 -13.85
N ALA A 167 12.10 10.70 -13.39
CA ALA A 167 10.98 11.37 -12.73
C ALA A 167 10.98 11.21 -11.20
N ILE A 168 11.50 10.11 -10.66
CA ILE A 168 11.33 9.75 -9.23
C ILE A 168 11.90 10.80 -8.27
N ALA A 169 13.01 11.43 -8.62
CA ALA A 169 13.63 12.48 -7.83
C ALA A 169 12.72 13.72 -7.66
N LYS A 170 11.77 13.93 -8.59
CA LYS A 170 10.81 15.05 -8.54
C LYS A 170 9.70 14.84 -7.52
N ALA A 171 9.50 13.62 -7.03
CA ALA A 171 8.46 13.24 -6.08
C ALA A 171 9.02 12.62 -4.78
N ALA A 172 10.33 12.70 -4.55
CA ALA A 172 11.00 12.02 -3.44
C ALA A 172 10.49 12.43 -2.05
N ASP A 173 10.00 13.65 -1.89
CA ASP A 173 9.41 14.18 -0.66
C ASP A 173 8.01 13.63 -0.34
N LYS A 174 7.39 12.89 -1.28
CA LYS A 174 6.00 12.41 -1.19
C LYS A 174 5.85 10.90 -1.12
N ASN A 175 6.92 10.17 -0.82
CA ASN A 175 6.96 8.71 -0.79
C ASN A 175 6.35 8.10 -2.08
N PRO A 176 6.96 8.33 -3.25
CA PRO A 176 6.35 8.02 -4.53
C PRO A 176 6.11 6.52 -4.68
N ILE A 177 5.06 6.18 -5.42
CA ILE A 177 4.73 4.80 -5.79
C ILE A 177 5.15 4.60 -7.26
N ILE A 178 5.87 3.52 -7.56
CA ILE A 178 6.27 3.12 -8.90
C ILE A 178 5.29 2.05 -9.40
N ALA A 179 4.66 2.27 -10.54
CA ALA A 179 3.80 1.31 -11.23
C ALA A 179 4.39 1.01 -12.62
N SER A 180 4.96 -0.17 -12.92
CA SER A 180 5.02 -1.38 -12.10
C SER A 180 6.25 -2.24 -12.42
N ALA A 181 6.69 -3.05 -11.45
CA ALA A 181 7.62 -4.15 -11.67
C ALA A 181 6.88 -5.39 -12.21
N THR A 182 7.34 -5.89 -13.35
CA THR A 182 6.90 -7.11 -14.02
C THR A 182 8.05 -8.12 -14.07
N ALA A 183 7.78 -9.35 -14.54
CA ALA A 183 8.81 -10.36 -14.71
C ALA A 183 9.98 -9.93 -15.61
N GLY A 184 9.78 -8.97 -16.52
CA GLY A 184 10.79 -8.50 -17.46
C GLY A 184 11.68 -7.35 -16.96
N ASN A 185 11.27 -6.62 -15.92
CA ASN A 185 11.97 -5.39 -15.48
C ASN A 185 12.21 -5.31 -13.95
N TRP A 186 11.79 -6.33 -13.19
CA TRP A 186 11.77 -6.27 -11.72
C TRP A 186 13.13 -5.95 -11.08
N GLU A 187 14.24 -6.43 -11.63
CA GLU A 187 15.59 -6.21 -11.07
C GLU A 187 15.92 -4.72 -10.99
N LYS A 188 15.82 -4.03 -12.13
CA LYS A 188 16.07 -2.58 -12.22
C LYS A 188 15.04 -1.79 -11.42
N MET A 189 13.76 -2.16 -11.50
CA MET A 189 12.71 -1.47 -10.75
C MET A 189 12.91 -1.60 -9.23
N ALA A 190 13.36 -2.76 -8.75
CA ALA A 190 13.68 -2.98 -7.33
C ALA A 190 14.89 -2.16 -6.88
N GLU A 191 15.93 -2.06 -7.72
CA GLU A 191 17.09 -1.21 -7.46
C GLU A 191 16.70 0.27 -7.33
N ILE A 192 15.88 0.77 -8.26
CA ILE A 192 15.37 2.14 -8.24
C ILE A 192 14.52 2.40 -7.00
N ALA A 193 13.60 1.48 -6.69
CA ALA A 193 12.73 1.58 -5.52
C ALA A 193 13.54 1.63 -4.22
N LYS A 194 14.53 0.74 -4.09
CA LYS A 194 15.43 0.68 -2.93
C LYS A 194 16.26 1.95 -2.78
N ALA A 195 16.86 2.43 -3.87
CA ALA A 195 17.71 3.62 -3.86
C ALA A 195 16.95 4.89 -3.44
N ASN A 196 15.65 4.95 -3.73
CA ASN A 196 14.81 6.12 -3.46
C ASN A 196 13.84 5.91 -2.28
N ASN A 197 13.92 4.76 -1.58
CA ASN A 197 12.95 4.34 -0.55
C ASN A 197 11.47 4.46 -1.03
N ALA A 198 11.26 4.23 -2.33
CA ALA A 198 9.96 4.34 -2.96
C ALA A 198 9.15 3.04 -2.81
N THR A 199 7.84 3.15 -2.91
CA THR A 199 6.96 1.99 -2.93
C THR A 199 6.88 1.44 -4.35
N LEU A 200 6.90 0.12 -4.52
CA LEU A 200 6.85 -0.52 -5.84
C LEU A 200 5.60 -1.40 -5.97
N ILE A 201 4.79 -1.14 -7.00
CA ILE A 201 3.70 -2.03 -7.41
C ILE A 201 4.30 -3.19 -8.19
N VAL A 202 4.01 -4.40 -7.72
CA VAL A 202 4.42 -5.67 -8.32
C VAL A 202 3.24 -6.22 -9.12
N LYS A 203 3.40 -6.30 -10.45
CA LYS A 203 2.39 -6.76 -11.39
C LYS A 203 2.75 -8.16 -11.89
N GLY A 204 1.97 -9.14 -11.45
CA GLY A 204 1.99 -10.50 -12.00
C GLY A 204 0.97 -10.67 -13.13
N LYS A 205 1.04 -11.76 -13.89
CA LYS A 205 -0.04 -12.22 -14.78
C LYS A 205 -1.23 -12.84 -14.02
N ASP A 206 -0.96 -13.32 -12.81
CA ASP A 206 -1.90 -13.88 -11.86
C ASP A 206 -1.37 -13.69 -10.42
N SER A 207 -2.18 -14.04 -9.43
CA SER A 207 -1.81 -13.92 -8.01
C SER A 207 -0.64 -14.82 -7.58
N ASN A 208 -0.30 -15.88 -8.33
CA ASN A 208 0.86 -16.71 -8.03
C ASN A 208 2.15 -16.05 -8.53
N GLU A 209 2.17 -15.58 -9.78
CA GLU A 209 3.33 -14.87 -10.32
C GLU A 209 3.61 -13.58 -9.55
N ALA A 210 2.56 -12.87 -9.11
CA ALA A 210 2.71 -11.71 -8.24
C ALA A 210 3.39 -12.06 -6.90
N ALA A 211 3.05 -13.22 -6.30
CA ALA A 211 3.71 -13.70 -5.08
C ALA A 211 5.19 -14.03 -5.33
N GLU A 212 5.52 -14.74 -6.42
CA GLU A 212 6.90 -15.07 -6.78
C GLU A 212 7.76 -13.81 -7.01
N LEU A 213 7.22 -12.81 -7.71
CA LEU A 213 7.90 -11.54 -7.93
C LEU A 213 8.09 -10.77 -6.62
N THR A 214 7.06 -10.75 -5.76
CA THR A 214 7.13 -10.10 -4.45
C THR A 214 8.25 -10.69 -3.59
N GLU A 215 8.42 -12.01 -3.60
CA GLU A 215 9.52 -12.69 -2.88
C GLU A 215 10.89 -12.29 -3.43
N LYS A 216 11.06 -12.30 -4.76
CA LYS A 216 12.33 -11.89 -5.42
C LYS A 216 12.70 -10.44 -5.13
N ILE A 217 11.73 -9.53 -5.25
CA ILE A 217 11.91 -8.10 -5.03
C ILE A 217 12.22 -7.80 -3.55
N SER A 218 11.49 -8.45 -2.63
CA SER A 218 11.77 -8.34 -1.20
C SER A 218 13.17 -8.86 -0.85
N ALA A 219 13.61 -9.95 -1.47
CA ALA A 219 14.96 -10.50 -1.29
C ALA A 219 16.07 -9.58 -1.83
N ALA A 220 15.79 -8.77 -2.86
CA ALA A 220 16.68 -7.72 -3.36
C ALA A 220 16.76 -6.49 -2.41
N GLY A 221 15.89 -6.44 -1.41
CA GLY A 221 15.87 -5.40 -0.37
C GLY A 221 14.90 -4.25 -0.64
N ALA A 222 14.00 -4.37 -1.62
CA ALA A 222 12.89 -3.44 -1.78
C ALA A 222 11.71 -3.94 -0.94
N GLU A 223 11.51 -3.32 0.23
CA GLU A 223 10.55 -3.82 1.21
C GLU A 223 9.15 -3.19 1.12
N ASN A 224 8.99 -2.08 0.41
CA ASN A 224 7.74 -1.34 0.33
C ASN A 224 7.02 -1.73 -0.96
N LEU A 225 6.10 -2.70 -0.87
CA LEU A 225 5.47 -3.30 -2.04
C LEU A 225 3.95 -3.14 -1.99
N ILE A 226 3.33 -3.07 -3.17
CA ILE A 226 1.88 -3.16 -3.40
C ILE A 226 1.66 -4.22 -4.49
N ILE A 227 0.61 -5.03 -4.38
CA ILE A 227 0.37 -6.16 -5.29
C ILE A 227 -0.71 -5.79 -6.31
N ASP A 228 -0.39 -5.87 -7.60
CA ASP A 228 -1.34 -6.01 -8.71
C ASP A 228 -1.31 -7.47 -9.18
N SER A 229 -2.44 -8.18 -9.09
CA SER A 229 -2.52 -9.57 -9.54
C SER A 229 -2.50 -9.72 -11.06
N GLY A 230 -2.62 -8.62 -11.82
CA GLY A 230 -2.77 -8.63 -13.27
C GLY A 230 -4.20 -8.88 -13.74
N ALA A 231 -5.14 -9.12 -12.83
CA ALA A 231 -6.52 -9.35 -13.18
C ALA A 231 -7.16 -8.08 -13.77
N ARG A 232 -7.83 -8.23 -14.92
CA ARG A 232 -8.61 -7.17 -15.58
C ARG A 232 -10.10 -7.48 -15.71
N SER A 233 -10.54 -8.62 -15.21
CA SER A 233 -11.96 -8.94 -15.06
C SER A 233 -12.38 -8.75 -13.60
N LEU A 234 -13.59 -8.22 -13.39
CA LEU A 234 -14.13 -8.01 -12.05
C LEU A 234 -14.20 -9.31 -11.24
N ALA A 235 -14.60 -10.41 -11.89
CA ALA A 235 -14.72 -11.71 -11.24
C ALA A 235 -13.37 -12.27 -10.78
N THR A 236 -12.35 -12.22 -11.63
CA THR A 236 -11.00 -12.69 -11.29
C THR A 236 -10.38 -11.80 -10.21
N ALA A 237 -10.45 -10.49 -10.37
CA ALA A 237 -9.90 -9.54 -9.41
C ALA A 237 -10.57 -9.70 -8.03
N LEU A 238 -11.89 -9.90 -7.96
CA LEU A 238 -12.60 -10.19 -6.70
C LEU A 238 -12.09 -11.47 -6.04
N ALA A 239 -11.91 -12.55 -6.81
CA ALA A 239 -11.40 -13.82 -6.29
C ALA A 239 -9.97 -13.67 -5.78
N ASP A 240 -9.11 -12.98 -6.53
CA ASP A 240 -7.72 -12.70 -6.15
C ASP A 240 -7.64 -11.90 -4.86
N GLN A 241 -8.39 -10.80 -4.72
CA GLN A 241 -8.39 -9.98 -3.50
C GLN A 241 -8.78 -10.79 -2.26
N ILE A 242 -9.81 -11.64 -2.38
CA ILE A 242 -10.23 -12.52 -1.28
C ILE A 242 -9.12 -13.51 -0.93
N ASN A 243 -8.48 -14.11 -1.92
CA ASN A 243 -7.42 -15.10 -1.70
C ASN A 243 -6.16 -14.48 -1.12
N ILE A 244 -5.68 -13.36 -1.66
CA ILE A 244 -4.54 -12.59 -1.17
C ILE A 244 -4.75 -12.25 0.31
N ARG A 245 -5.89 -11.62 0.64
CA ARG A 245 -6.23 -11.25 2.01
C ARG A 245 -6.31 -12.46 2.94
N ARG A 246 -6.92 -13.57 2.51
CA ARG A 246 -7.02 -14.79 3.31
C ARG A 246 -5.67 -15.43 3.55
N LEU A 247 -4.80 -15.50 2.55
CA LEU A 247 -3.46 -16.08 2.65
C LEU A 247 -2.57 -15.25 3.58
N ALA A 248 -2.58 -13.93 3.44
CA ALA A 248 -1.87 -13.03 4.34
C ALA A 248 -2.34 -13.19 5.80
N LEU A 249 -3.64 -13.15 6.06
CA LEU A 249 -4.19 -13.15 7.42
C LEU A 249 -4.19 -14.52 8.10
N LYS A 250 -4.60 -15.57 7.38
CA LYS A 250 -4.84 -16.91 7.98
C LYS A 250 -3.65 -17.84 7.85
N LYS A 251 -2.82 -17.67 6.81
CA LYS A 251 -1.65 -18.52 6.56
C LYS A 251 -0.33 -17.79 6.80
N LYS A 252 -0.35 -16.49 7.10
CA LYS A 252 0.85 -15.65 7.24
C LYS A 252 1.78 -15.78 6.02
N PHE A 253 1.17 -15.93 4.83
CA PHE A 253 1.93 -16.08 3.59
C PHE A 253 2.55 -14.72 3.21
N ARG A 254 3.80 -14.52 3.62
CA ARG A 254 4.54 -13.25 3.49
C ARG A 254 4.62 -12.69 2.08
N PRO A 255 4.77 -13.49 1.01
CA PRO A 255 4.77 -12.96 -0.35
C PRO A 255 3.47 -12.26 -0.76
N LEU A 256 2.36 -12.46 -0.04
CA LEU A 256 1.10 -11.74 -0.25
C LEU A 256 0.75 -10.82 0.93
N GLY A 257 1.70 -10.56 1.83
CA GLY A 257 1.55 -9.74 3.02
C GLY A 257 1.65 -8.24 2.77
N TYR A 258 1.12 -7.75 1.65
CA TYR A 258 1.20 -6.35 1.22
C TYR A 258 -0.17 -5.83 0.79
N PRO A 259 -0.39 -4.50 0.79
CA PRO A 259 -1.59 -3.91 0.21
C PRO A 259 -1.72 -4.25 -1.28
N THR A 260 -2.91 -4.13 -1.83
CA THR A 260 -3.19 -4.41 -3.24
C THR A 260 -3.56 -3.15 -4.00
N ALA A 261 -3.21 -3.10 -5.29
CA ALA A 261 -3.67 -2.09 -6.23
C ALA A 261 -4.71 -2.68 -7.19
N ILE A 262 -5.72 -1.88 -7.52
CA ILE A 262 -6.77 -2.20 -8.49
C ILE A 262 -6.72 -1.16 -9.60
N MET A 263 -6.49 -1.61 -10.83
CA MET A 263 -6.44 -0.77 -12.02
C MET A 263 -7.83 -0.66 -12.65
N ALA A 264 -8.74 0.09 -12.02
CA ALA A 264 -10.12 0.15 -12.49
C ALA A 264 -10.23 0.80 -13.88
N GLU A 265 -9.33 1.73 -14.20
CA GLU A 265 -9.13 2.32 -15.52
C GLU A 265 -8.80 1.29 -16.62
N GLU A 266 -8.23 0.13 -16.26
CA GLU A 266 -7.94 -0.98 -17.17
C GLU A 266 -9.03 -2.08 -17.15
N MET A 267 -10.03 -1.98 -16.26
CA MET A 267 -11.09 -2.98 -16.07
C MET A 267 -12.44 -2.56 -16.66
N ALA A 268 -12.62 -1.28 -16.93
CA ALA A 268 -13.90 -0.68 -17.28
C ALA A 268 -13.73 0.36 -18.40
N SER A 269 -14.78 0.52 -19.21
CA SER A 269 -14.73 1.35 -20.41
C SER A 269 -15.20 2.79 -20.19
N ASP A 270 -16.00 3.02 -19.15
CA ASP A 270 -16.54 4.32 -18.78
C ASP A 270 -16.42 4.61 -17.28
N ALA A 271 -16.63 5.87 -16.90
CA ALA A 271 -16.44 6.33 -15.54
C ALA A 271 -17.47 5.76 -14.53
N LEU A 272 -18.67 5.36 -14.98
CA LEU A 272 -19.67 4.75 -14.11
C LEU A 272 -19.29 3.30 -13.80
N GLU A 273 -18.86 2.55 -14.81
CA GLU A 273 -18.32 1.20 -14.64
C GLU A 273 -17.08 1.21 -13.74
N GLN A 274 -16.17 2.16 -13.94
CA GLN A 274 -15.01 2.35 -13.06
C GLN A 274 -15.43 2.62 -11.60
N SER A 275 -16.46 3.45 -11.37
CA SER A 275 -16.99 3.71 -10.03
C SER A 275 -17.58 2.46 -9.38
N ALA A 276 -18.23 1.59 -10.16
CA ALA A 276 -18.75 0.31 -9.68
C ALA A 276 -17.63 -0.68 -9.34
N VAL A 277 -16.57 -0.72 -10.14
CA VAL A 277 -15.34 -1.47 -9.85
C VAL A 277 -14.71 -0.96 -8.54
N ALA A 278 -14.50 0.35 -8.42
CA ALA A 278 -13.96 0.97 -7.21
C ALA A 278 -14.79 0.63 -5.96
N SER A 279 -16.11 0.81 -6.02
CA SER A 279 -17.03 0.47 -4.93
C SER A 279 -16.91 -0.99 -4.48
N THR A 280 -16.74 -1.90 -5.44
CA THR A 280 -16.53 -3.33 -5.14
C THR A 280 -15.24 -3.53 -4.35
N PHE A 281 -14.15 -2.89 -4.76
CA PHE A 281 -12.83 -3.13 -4.15
C PHE A 281 -12.59 -2.33 -2.88
N VAL A 282 -13.25 -1.19 -2.68
CA VAL A 282 -13.37 -0.54 -1.36
C VAL A 282 -13.99 -1.52 -0.36
N ALA A 283 -15.03 -2.25 -0.76
CA ALA A 283 -15.66 -3.27 0.08
C ALA A 283 -14.87 -4.60 0.16
N LYS A 284 -13.93 -4.83 -0.77
CA LYS A 284 -13.24 -6.10 -0.99
C LYS A 284 -11.72 -5.92 -1.08
N TYR A 285 -11.18 -5.29 -0.03
CA TYR A 285 -9.77 -5.31 0.35
C TYR A 285 -8.78 -4.60 -0.59
N GLY A 286 -9.26 -3.81 -1.55
CA GLY A 286 -8.39 -2.95 -2.36
C GLY A 286 -7.71 -1.90 -1.49
N GLY A 287 -6.38 -1.85 -1.51
CA GLY A 287 -5.60 -0.85 -0.79
C GLY A 287 -5.51 0.47 -1.55
N LEU A 288 -5.25 0.38 -2.86
CA LEU A 288 -5.18 1.49 -3.80
C LEU A 288 -6.10 1.17 -4.99
N VAL A 289 -6.93 2.12 -5.40
CA VAL A 289 -7.72 2.02 -6.63
C VAL A 289 -7.33 3.17 -7.53
N ILE A 290 -6.92 2.84 -8.76
CA ILE A 290 -6.63 3.82 -9.81
C ILE A 290 -7.86 3.92 -10.71
N LEU A 291 -8.22 5.15 -11.09
CA LEU A 291 -9.35 5.50 -11.94
C LEU A 291 -8.87 6.48 -13.02
N SER A 292 -9.64 6.67 -14.10
CA SER A 292 -9.35 7.67 -15.12
C SER A 292 -10.57 8.53 -15.45
N GLY A 293 -10.34 9.76 -15.90
CA GLY A 293 -11.42 10.66 -16.34
C GLY A 293 -12.46 10.99 -15.25
N VAL A 294 -12.04 11.01 -14.00
CA VAL A 294 -12.93 11.11 -12.84
C VAL A 294 -13.43 12.53 -12.63
N LYS A 295 -14.71 12.67 -12.28
CA LYS A 295 -15.35 13.91 -11.83
C LYS A 295 -15.78 13.75 -10.38
N ALA A 296 -16.04 14.86 -9.68
CA ALA A 296 -16.52 14.84 -8.30
C ALA A 296 -17.74 13.90 -8.08
N ALA A 297 -18.65 13.83 -9.05
CA ALA A 297 -19.83 12.96 -9.00
C ALA A 297 -19.51 11.45 -8.98
N HIS A 298 -18.32 11.05 -9.43
CA HIS A 298 -17.86 9.67 -9.47
C HIS A 298 -17.09 9.27 -8.19
N ILE A 299 -16.59 10.24 -7.43
CA ILE A 299 -15.84 10.02 -6.17
C ILE A 299 -16.76 10.02 -4.95
N TYR A 300 -17.86 10.77 -5.00
CA TYR A 300 -18.78 10.91 -3.88
C TYR A 300 -19.47 9.59 -3.42
N PRO A 301 -19.97 8.72 -4.33
CA PRO A 301 -20.70 7.51 -3.94
C PRO A 301 -19.83 6.50 -3.18
#